data_AF-A0AAW2SQ15-F1
#
_entry.id   AF-A0AAW2SQ15-F1
#
_cell.length_a   1.000
_cell.length_b   1.000
_cell.length_c   1.000
_cell.angle_alpha   90.00
_cell.angle_beta   90.00
_cell.angle_gamma   90.00
#
_symmetry.space_group_name_H-M   'P 1'
#
loop_
_entity.id
_entity.type
_entity.pdbx_description
1 polymer ?
#
loop_
_entity_poly.entity_id
_entity_poly.type
_entity_poly.pdbx_seq_one_letter_code
_entity_poly.pdbx_strand_id
1 'polypeptide(L)'
;MEAANQARVDVAEARMKGEIGAKLREGQTLQNAAKIDAETKIISTQRQGDGKKEEIKVRTEVKVYENEKEAEVAEANSELAKKKAGWAKEAQVAEVEANKAVAFREAELQREVEQMNALTQTEKLKAEFLSKASVEYETKVQEANWELYKKQKAAEAYLYEKEKEAAAQKAGAEAAFYGRKQIVDGELYAKKKEAEGLIAVAEAQGTYIRTLLEALGGNYGALRDYLMISGGMYQEIAKINAEAVRGLQPKISIWTTSGEQESGAGAMKEVAGVYKMLPPLFHTVQEQTGMLPPTWMAKLPNHHN
;
A
#
# COMPACT_ATOMS: atom_id res chain seq x y z
N MET A 1 -53.29 -177.87 -98.01
CA MET A 1 -52.30 -176.77 -98.14
C MET A 1 -53.04 -175.43 -98.24
N GLU A 2 -53.72 -174.97 -97.17
CA GLU A 2 -54.41 -173.66 -97.18
C GLU A 2 -54.33 -172.93 -95.82
N ALA A 3 -53.46 -173.35 -94.91
CA ALA A 3 -53.25 -172.69 -93.61
C ALA A 3 -52.18 -171.57 -93.67
N ALA A 4 -51.41 -171.47 -94.76
CA ALA A 4 -50.26 -170.56 -94.86
C ALA A 4 -50.62 -169.16 -95.42
N ASN A 5 -51.73 -169.01 -96.14
CA ASN A 5 -52.12 -167.73 -96.73
C ASN A 5 -52.96 -166.84 -95.78
N GLN A 6 -53.74 -167.42 -94.86
CA GLN A 6 -54.56 -166.64 -93.92
C GLN A 6 -53.69 -165.87 -92.90
N ALA A 7 -52.54 -166.42 -92.50
CA ALA A 7 -51.66 -165.79 -91.50
C ALA A 7 -50.89 -164.54 -92.01
N ARG A 8 -50.73 -164.35 -93.32
CA ARG A 8 -50.03 -163.16 -93.86
C ARG A 8 -50.95 -161.93 -93.93
N VAL A 9 -52.27 -162.11 -94.04
CA VAL A 9 -53.23 -161.00 -94.14
C VAL A 9 -53.48 -160.37 -92.77
N ASP A 10 -53.68 -161.18 -91.73
CA ASP A 10 -53.96 -160.67 -90.37
C ASP A 10 -52.76 -159.93 -89.74
N VAL A 11 -51.52 -160.32 -90.10
CA VAL A 11 -50.29 -159.64 -89.63
C VAL A 11 -50.11 -158.27 -90.29
N ALA A 12 -50.61 -158.07 -91.50
CA ALA A 12 -50.54 -156.78 -92.19
C ALA A 12 -51.54 -155.75 -91.64
N GLU A 13 -52.78 -156.16 -91.36
CA GLU A 13 -53.79 -155.26 -90.77
C GLU A 13 -53.45 -154.82 -89.33
N ALA A 14 -52.87 -155.72 -88.53
CA ALA A 14 -52.43 -155.39 -87.17
C ALA A 14 -51.29 -154.35 -87.16
N ARG A 15 -50.37 -154.40 -88.12
CA ARG A 15 -49.29 -153.40 -88.25
C ARG A 15 -49.83 -152.02 -88.61
N MET A 16 -50.79 -151.94 -89.52
CA MET A 16 -51.34 -150.67 -89.97
C MET A 16 -52.13 -149.93 -88.87
N LYS A 17 -52.92 -150.65 -88.05
CA LYS A 17 -53.64 -150.04 -86.90
C LYS A 17 -52.69 -149.58 -85.79
N GLY A 18 -51.58 -150.28 -85.57
CA GLY A 18 -50.55 -149.88 -84.59
C GLY A 18 -49.83 -148.59 -85.00
N GLU A 19 -49.43 -148.47 -86.27
CA GLU A 19 -48.73 -147.28 -86.79
C GLU A 19 -49.60 -146.02 -86.79
N ILE A 20 -50.90 -146.15 -87.10
CA ILE A 20 -51.84 -145.02 -87.07
C ILE A 20 -52.10 -144.55 -85.62
N GLY A 21 -52.25 -145.49 -84.68
CA GLY A 21 -52.41 -145.16 -83.26
C GLY A 21 -51.16 -144.57 -82.59
N ALA A 22 -49.97 -144.88 -83.11
CA ALA A 22 -48.71 -144.27 -82.66
C ALA A 22 -48.59 -142.82 -83.15
N LYS A 23 -48.82 -142.57 -84.46
CA LYS A 23 -48.74 -141.21 -85.02
C LYS A 23 -49.82 -140.26 -84.48
N LEU A 24 -51.01 -140.75 -84.16
CA LEU A 24 -52.06 -139.90 -83.59
C LEU A 24 -51.69 -139.42 -82.16
N ARG A 25 -51.08 -140.30 -81.35
CA ARG A 25 -50.57 -139.94 -80.02
C ARG A 25 -49.42 -138.96 -80.09
N GLU A 26 -48.52 -139.12 -81.06
CA GLU A 26 -47.42 -138.19 -81.33
C GLU A 26 -47.91 -136.80 -81.76
N GLY A 27 -48.95 -136.73 -82.60
CA GLY A 27 -49.58 -135.46 -82.96
C GLY A 27 -50.26 -134.76 -81.78
N GLN A 28 -50.91 -135.52 -80.89
CA GLN A 28 -51.54 -134.98 -79.67
C GLN A 28 -50.52 -134.51 -78.64
N THR A 29 -49.41 -135.23 -78.44
CA THR A 29 -48.34 -134.79 -77.53
C THR A 29 -47.65 -133.53 -78.04
N LEU A 30 -47.41 -133.41 -79.36
CA LEU A 30 -46.87 -132.20 -79.97
C LEU A 30 -47.81 -131.00 -79.85
N GLN A 31 -49.12 -131.17 -80.05
CA GLN A 31 -50.09 -130.09 -79.86
C GLN A 31 -50.17 -129.64 -78.40
N ASN A 32 -50.17 -130.57 -77.44
CA ASN A 32 -50.24 -130.23 -76.03
C ASN A 32 -48.96 -129.54 -75.55
N ALA A 33 -47.79 -129.98 -76.01
CA ALA A 33 -46.52 -129.32 -75.71
C ALA A 33 -46.50 -127.88 -76.27
N ALA A 34 -46.99 -127.66 -77.50
CA ALA A 34 -47.06 -126.33 -78.09
C ALA A 34 -48.05 -125.39 -77.36
N LYS A 35 -49.20 -125.90 -76.92
CA LYS A 35 -50.16 -125.12 -76.11
C LYS A 35 -49.57 -124.72 -74.76
N ILE A 36 -48.91 -125.65 -74.07
CA ILE A 36 -48.30 -125.37 -72.76
C ILE A 36 -47.13 -124.38 -72.88
N ASP A 37 -46.28 -124.49 -73.92
CA ASP A 37 -45.19 -123.52 -74.13
C ASP A 37 -45.71 -122.12 -74.46
N ALA A 38 -46.79 -122.03 -75.25
CA ALA A 38 -47.46 -120.76 -75.54
C ALA A 38 -48.08 -120.14 -74.28
N GLU A 39 -48.81 -120.91 -73.47
CA GLU A 39 -49.39 -120.44 -72.21
C GLU A 39 -48.30 -120.05 -71.19
N THR A 40 -47.19 -120.79 -71.14
CA THR A 40 -46.05 -120.48 -70.25
C THR A 40 -45.34 -119.20 -70.67
N LYS A 41 -45.15 -118.96 -71.98
CA LYS A 41 -44.62 -117.69 -72.50
C LYS A 41 -45.53 -116.50 -72.22
N ILE A 42 -46.86 -116.67 -72.34
CA ILE A 42 -47.82 -115.62 -72.02
C ILE A 42 -47.78 -115.30 -70.51
N ILE A 43 -47.81 -116.32 -69.65
CA ILE A 43 -47.79 -116.12 -68.18
C ILE A 43 -46.46 -115.51 -67.72
N SER A 44 -45.33 -115.94 -68.28
CA SER A 44 -44.01 -115.38 -67.94
C SER A 44 -43.84 -113.93 -68.40
N THR A 45 -44.29 -113.60 -69.61
CA THR A 45 -44.27 -112.21 -70.10
C THR A 45 -45.23 -111.31 -69.33
N GLN A 46 -46.41 -111.81 -68.95
CA GLN A 46 -47.36 -111.08 -68.12
C GLN A 46 -46.82 -110.84 -66.71
N ARG A 47 -46.24 -111.85 -66.05
CA ARG A 47 -45.56 -111.69 -64.74
C ARG A 47 -44.39 -110.73 -64.79
N GLN A 48 -43.60 -110.72 -65.87
CA GLN A 48 -42.53 -109.74 -66.05
C GLN A 48 -43.06 -108.33 -66.27
N GLY A 49 -44.17 -108.17 -67.02
CA GLY A 49 -44.84 -106.89 -67.20
C GLY A 49 -45.40 -106.33 -65.89
N ASP A 50 -46.05 -107.17 -65.09
CA ASP A 50 -46.62 -106.79 -63.80
C ASP A 50 -45.52 -106.52 -62.77
N GLY A 51 -44.47 -107.35 -62.72
CA GLY A 51 -43.30 -107.12 -61.86
C GLY A 51 -42.59 -105.79 -62.16
N LYS A 52 -42.41 -105.45 -63.45
CA LYS A 52 -41.82 -104.16 -63.85
C LYS A 52 -42.74 -102.98 -63.52
N LYS A 53 -44.06 -103.14 -63.63
CA LYS A 53 -45.02 -102.08 -63.23
C LYS A 53 -44.96 -101.84 -61.72
N GLU A 54 -44.93 -102.90 -60.93
CA GLU A 54 -44.82 -102.80 -59.47
C GLU A 54 -43.48 -102.17 -59.07
N GLU A 55 -42.38 -102.58 -59.71
CA GLU A 55 -41.05 -102.00 -59.45
C GLU A 55 -40.98 -100.51 -59.81
N ILE A 56 -41.56 -100.11 -60.95
CA ILE A 56 -41.64 -98.69 -61.33
C ILE A 56 -42.47 -97.91 -60.31
N LYS A 57 -43.63 -98.42 -59.89
CA LYS A 57 -44.49 -97.78 -58.88
C LYS A 57 -43.76 -97.59 -57.56
N VAL A 58 -43.18 -98.65 -57.02
CA VAL A 58 -42.40 -98.62 -55.77
C VAL A 58 -41.24 -97.64 -55.91
N ARG A 59 -40.52 -97.64 -57.03
CA ARG A 59 -39.41 -96.69 -57.25
C ARG A 59 -39.87 -95.25 -57.37
N THR A 60 -41.03 -94.98 -57.97
CA THR A 60 -41.60 -93.62 -58.00
C THR A 60 -42.08 -93.19 -56.63
N GLU A 61 -42.72 -94.06 -55.86
CA GLU A 61 -43.15 -93.77 -54.49
C GLU A 61 -41.97 -93.49 -53.57
N VAL A 62 -40.90 -94.28 -53.66
CA VAL A 62 -39.64 -94.04 -52.93
C VAL A 62 -39.04 -92.69 -53.32
N LYS A 63 -38.97 -92.35 -54.61
CA LYS A 63 -38.45 -91.05 -55.06
C LYS A 63 -39.29 -89.87 -54.61
N VAL A 64 -40.61 -90.00 -54.62
CA VAL A 64 -41.51 -88.94 -54.13
C VAL A 64 -41.29 -88.74 -52.64
N TYR A 65 -41.21 -89.83 -51.86
CA TYR A 65 -40.92 -89.77 -50.43
C TYR A 65 -39.52 -89.19 -50.13
N GLU A 66 -38.49 -89.56 -50.89
CA GLU A 66 -37.14 -88.98 -50.78
C GLU A 66 -37.17 -87.47 -51.05
N ASN A 67 -37.83 -87.02 -52.12
CA ASN A 67 -37.97 -85.60 -52.45
C ASN A 67 -38.76 -84.83 -51.37
N GLU A 68 -39.84 -85.41 -50.84
CA GLU A 68 -40.61 -84.82 -49.75
C GLU A 68 -39.78 -84.69 -48.48
N LYS A 69 -39.00 -85.73 -48.13
CA LYS A 69 -38.09 -85.69 -46.98
C LYS A 69 -36.95 -84.69 -47.18
N GLU A 70 -36.38 -84.61 -48.38
CA GLU A 70 -35.37 -83.61 -48.68
C GLU A 70 -35.94 -82.18 -48.62
N ALA A 71 -37.17 -81.96 -49.10
CA ALA A 71 -37.85 -80.68 -48.98
C ALA A 71 -38.13 -80.31 -47.52
N GLU A 72 -38.66 -81.24 -46.71
CA GLU A 72 -38.86 -81.05 -45.26
C GLU A 72 -37.53 -80.72 -44.55
N VAL A 73 -36.44 -81.42 -44.89
CA VAL A 73 -35.11 -81.17 -44.32
C VAL A 73 -34.56 -79.81 -44.77
N ALA A 74 -34.77 -79.41 -46.02
CA ALA A 74 -34.36 -78.11 -46.53
C ALA A 74 -35.14 -76.96 -45.88
N GLU A 75 -36.46 -77.12 -45.69
CA GLU A 75 -37.31 -76.18 -44.97
C GLU A 75 -36.89 -76.06 -43.50
N ALA A 76 -36.71 -77.19 -42.81
CA ALA A 76 -36.24 -77.21 -41.43
C ALA A 76 -34.85 -76.55 -41.28
N ASN A 77 -33.94 -76.78 -42.23
CA ASN A 77 -32.62 -76.14 -42.25
C ASN A 77 -32.71 -74.63 -42.50
N SER A 78 -33.60 -74.18 -43.38
CA SER A 78 -33.86 -72.76 -43.64
C SER A 78 -34.45 -72.06 -42.42
N GLU A 79 -35.42 -72.67 -41.75
CA GLU A 79 -35.99 -72.16 -40.51
C GLU A 79 -34.97 -72.12 -39.38
N LEU A 80 -34.16 -73.17 -39.24
CA LEU A 80 -33.09 -73.22 -38.26
C LEU A 80 -32.02 -72.16 -38.55
N ALA A 81 -31.69 -71.93 -39.83
CA ALA A 81 -30.79 -70.84 -40.24
C ALA A 81 -31.38 -69.46 -39.92
N LYS A 82 -32.67 -69.23 -40.18
CA LYS A 82 -33.37 -67.99 -39.80
C LYS A 82 -33.36 -67.76 -38.29
N LYS A 83 -33.64 -68.80 -37.49
CA LYS A 83 -33.60 -68.73 -36.02
C LYS A 83 -32.18 -68.45 -35.52
N LYS A 84 -31.17 -69.14 -36.06
CA LYS A 84 -29.75 -68.88 -35.75
C LYS A 84 -29.34 -67.44 -36.07
N ALA A 85 -29.73 -66.91 -37.24
CA ALA A 85 -29.45 -65.52 -37.61
C ALA A 85 -30.18 -64.52 -36.71
N GLY A 86 -31.43 -64.82 -36.31
CA GLY A 86 -32.19 -64.04 -35.34
C GLY A 86 -31.47 -63.94 -33.99
N TRP A 87 -31.08 -65.08 -33.42
CA TRP A 87 -30.34 -65.12 -32.15
C TRP A 87 -28.96 -64.47 -32.25
N ALA A 88 -28.25 -64.63 -33.37
CA ALA A 88 -26.97 -63.97 -33.58
C ALA A 88 -27.12 -62.44 -33.63
N LYS A 89 -28.17 -61.94 -34.31
CA LYS A 89 -28.49 -60.51 -34.33
C LYS A 89 -28.86 -60.00 -32.94
N GLU A 90 -29.70 -60.74 -32.21
CA GLU A 90 -30.13 -60.36 -30.86
C GLU A 90 -28.94 -60.33 -29.88
N ALA A 91 -28.03 -61.31 -29.96
CA ALA A 91 -26.80 -61.32 -29.18
C ALA A 91 -25.89 -60.12 -29.51
N GLN A 92 -25.71 -59.78 -30.79
CA GLN A 92 -24.92 -58.63 -31.21
C GLN A 92 -25.55 -57.29 -30.78
N VAL A 93 -26.89 -57.18 -30.85
CA VAL A 93 -27.60 -55.99 -30.37
C VAL A 93 -27.43 -55.83 -28.87
N ALA A 94 -27.61 -56.90 -28.09
CA ALA A 94 -27.40 -56.88 -26.65
C ALA A 94 -25.95 -56.50 -26.27
N GLU A 95 -24.96 -56.99 -27.00
CA GLU A 95 -23.54 -56.65 -26.80
C GLU A 95 -23.26 -55.16 -27.11
N VAL A 96 -23.78 -54.64 -28.23
CA VAL A 96 -23.63 -53.22 -28.60
C VAL A 96 -24.36 -52.31 -27.62
N GLU A 97 -25.56 -52.68 -27.17
CA GLU A 97 -26.32 -51.92 -26.18
C GLU A 97 -25.59 -51.89 -24.84
N ALA A 98 -25.05 -53.02 -24.38
CA ALA A 98 -24.22 -53.07 -23.18
C ALA A 98 -22.97 -52.17 -23.31
N ASN A 99 -22.24 -52.26 -24.42
CA ASN A 99 -21.05 -51.44 -24.68
C ASN A 99 -21.39 -49.95 -24.75
N LYS A 100 -22.50 -49.58 -25.40
CA LYS A 100 -22.96 -48.19 -25.44
C LYS A 100 -23.39 -47.69 -24.07
N ALA A 101 -24.08 -48.51 -23.27
CA ALA A 101 -24.48 -48.14 -21.92
C ALA A 101 -23.25 -47.89 -21.01
N VAL A 102 -22.20 -48.70 -21.15
CA VAL A 102 -20.91 -48.45 -20.47
C VAL A 102 -20.29 -47.13 -20.94
N ALA A 103 -20.23 -46.89 -22.26
CA ALA A 103 -19.66 -45.67 -22.82
C ALA A 103 -20.43 -44.39 -22.41
N PHE A 104 -21.76 -44.46 -22.31
CA PHE A 104 -22.58 -43.34 -21.81
C PHE A 104 -22.27 -43.03 -20.35
N ARG A 105 -22.20 -44.05 -19.49
CA ARG A 105 -21.81 -43.85 -18.09
C ARG A 105 -20.41 -43.29 -17.95
N GLU A 106 -19.47 -43.75 -18.76
CA GLU A 106 -18.10 -43.22 -18.76
C GLU A 106 -18.07 -41.74 -19.18
N ALA A 107 -18.82 -41.36 -20.22
CA ALA A 107 -18.94 -39.97 -20.65
C ALA A 107 -19.63 -39.07 -19.59
N GLU A 108 -20.68 -39.57 -18.93
CA GLU A 108 -21.34 -38.87 -17.82
C GLU A 108 -20.38 -38.66 -16.65
N LEU A 109 -19.68 -39.71 -16.22
CA LEU A 109 -18.67 -39.64 -15.16
C LEU A 109 -17.54 -38.69 -15.53
N GLN A 110 -17.07 -38.71 -16.77
CA GLN A 110 -16.01 -37.80 -17.22
C GLN A 110 -16.48 -36.35 -17.19
N ARG A 111 -17.71 -36.07 -17.62
CA ARG A 111 -18.31 -34.74 -17.52
C ARG A 111 -18.43 -34.29 -16.06
N GLU A 112 -18.85 -35.16 -15.16
CA GLU A 112 -18.91 -34.85 -13.72
C GLU A 112 -17.52 -34.55 -13.14
N VAL A 113 -16.51 -35.34 -13.49
CA VAL A 113 -15.12 -35.11 -13.06
C VAL A 113 -14.60 -33.77 -13.57
N GLU A 114 -14.87 -33.41 -14.82
CA GLU A 114 -14.49 -32.10 -15.38
C GLU A 114 -15.22 -30.94 -14.67
N GLN A 115 -16.51 -31.10 -14.36
CA GLN A 115 -17.26 -30.11 -13.59
C GLN A 115 -16.70 -29.95 -12.17
N MET A 116 -16.40 -31.06 -11.49
CA MET A 116 -15.80 -31.04 -10.16
C MET A 116 -14.42 -30.39 -10.18
N ASN A 117 -13.57 -30.75 -11.15
CA ASN A 117 -12.26 -30.14 -11.32
C ASN A 117 -12.36 -28.62 -11.57
N ALA A 118 -13.30 -28.18 -12.42
CA ALA A 118 -13.54 -26.76 -12.66
C ALA A 118 -14.00 -26.04 -11.39
N LEU A 119 -14.94 -26.61 -10.63
CA LEU A 119 -15.40 -26.06 -9.36
C LEU A 119 -14.25 -25.95 -8.36
N THR A 120 -13.47 -27.02 -8.17
CA THR A 120 -12.29 -27.01 -7.28
C THR A 120 -11.27 -25.94 -7.68
N GLN A 121 -11.01 -25.75 -8.97
CA GLN A 121 -10.14 -24.67 -9.44
C GLN A 121 -10.72 -23.29 -9.12
N THR A 122 -12.02 -23.07 -9.34
CA THR A 122 -12.65 -21.78 -9.02
C THR A 122 -12.65 -21.49 -7.52
N GLU A 123 -12.86 -22.51 -6.67
CA GLU A 123 -12.82 -22.38 -5.22
C GLU A 123 -11.39 -22.09 -4.75
N LYS A 124 -10.39 -22.78 -5.31
CA LYS A 124 -8.99 -22.50 -5.03
C LYS A 124 -8.61 -21.08 -5.40
N LEU A 125 -8.96 -20.62 -6.60
CA LEU A 125 -8.71 -19.25 -7.04
C LEU A 125 -9.46 -18.23 -6.16
N LYS A 126 -10.73 -18.48 -5.82
CA LYS A 126 -11.48 -17.62 -4.89
C LYS A 126 -10.79 -17.54 -3.54
N ALA A 127 -10.34 -18.67 -2.98
CA ALA A 127 -9.61 -18.67 -1.71
C ALA A 127 -8.28 -17.91 -1.79
N GLU A 128 -7.51 -18.08 -2.87
CA GLU A 128 -6.26 -17.33 -3.10
C GLU A 128 -6.50 -15.83 -3.27
N PHE A 129 -7.52 -15.42 -4.02
CA PHE A 129 -7.84 -14.00 -4.18
C PHE A 129 -8.43 -13.39 -2.90
N LEU A 130 -9.32 -14.10 -2.20
CA LEU A 130 -9.89 -13.64 -0.94
C LEU A 130 -8.83 -13.51 0.13
N SER A 131 -7.93 -14.49 0.27
CA SER A 131 -6.80 -14.40 1.22
C SER A 131 -5.87 -13.24 0.90
N LYS A 132 -5.47 -13.07 -0.37
CA LYS A 132 -4.67 -11.90 -0.80
C LYS A 132 -5.37 -10.58 -0.51
N ALA A 133 -6.65 -10.47 -0.86
CA ALA A 133 -7.45 -9.27 -0.64
C ALA A 133 -7.62 -8.96 0.85
N SER A 134 -7.84 -9.96 1.70
CA SER A 134 -7.92 -9.80 3.16
C SER A 134 -6.59 -9.30 3.74
N VAL A 135 -5.46 -9.88 3.32
CA VAL A 135 -4.13 -9.44 3.76
C VAL A 135 -3.82 -8.03 3.27
N GLU A 136 -4.10 -7.71 2.01
CA GLU A 136 -3.95 -6.35 1.46
C GLU A 136 -4.85 -5.33 2.17
N TYR A 137 -6.07 -5.73 2.54
CA TYR A 137 -6.98 -4.89 3.31
C TYR A 137 -6.44 -4.65 4.72
N GLU A 138 -6.02 -5.70 5.43
CA GLU A 138 -5.46 -5.60 6.77
C GLU A 138 -4.17 -4.77 6.79
N THR A 139 -3.26 -4.98 5.83
CA THR A 139 -2.04 -4.19 5.70
C THR A 139 -2.34 -2.70 5.49
N LYS A 140 -3.25 -2.35 4.56
CA LYS A 140 -3.67 -0.95 4.36
C LYS A 140 -4.33 -0.34 5.59
N VAL A 141 -5.15 -1.11 6.31
CA VAL A 141 -5.77 -0.65 7.57
C VAL A 141 -4.70 -0.38 8.63
N GLN A 142 -3.71 -1.27 8.77
CA GLN A 142 -2.61 -1.10 9.70
C GLN A 142 -1.73 0.10 9.32
N GLU A 143 -1.42 0.29 8.04
CA GLU A 143 -0.67 1.45 7.54
C GLU A 143 -1.42 2.76 7.81
N ALA A 144 -2.72 2.83 7.50
CA ALA A 144 -3.53 4.01 7.77
C ALA A 144 -3.62 4.32 9.28
N ASN A 145 -3.79 3.30 10.11
CA ASN A 145 -3.80 3.44 11.57
C ASN A 145 -2.43 3.90 12.09
N TRP A 146 -1.33 3.37 11.55
CA TRP A 146 0.02 3.80 11.89
C TRP A 146 0.27 5.27 11.52
N GLU A 147 -0.15 5.70 10.33
CA GLU A 147 -0.03 7.09 9.90
C GLU A 147 -0.85 8.03 10.79
N LEU A 148 -2.08 7.64 11.13
CA LEU A 148 -2.92 8.38 12.08
C LEU A 148 -2.23 8.49 13.44
N TYR A 149 -1.71 7.39 13.97
CA TYR A 149 -1.00 7.37 15.24
C TYR A 149 0.24 8.27 15.21
N LYS A 150 1.04 8.21 14.14
CA LYS A 150 2.21 9.07 13.96
C LYS A 150 1.84 10.56 13.92
N LYS A 151 0.77 10.92 13.20
CA LYS A 151 0.27 12.30 13.15
C LYS A 151 -0.25 12.77 14.50
N GLN A 152 -1.00 11.92 15.22
CA GLN A 152 -1.50 12.22 16.57
C GLN A 152 -0.33 12.45 17.54
N LYS A 153 0.67 11.56 17.56
CA LYS A 153 1.85 11.71 18.42
C LYS A 153 2.70 12.92 18.08
N ALA A 154 2.84 13.24 16.79
CA ALA A 154 3.53 14.46 16.38
C ALA A 154 2.77 15.73 16.83
N ALA A 155 1.43 15.73 16.70
CA ALA A 155 0.60 16.85 17.15
C ALA A 155 0.61 17.01 18.68
N GLU A 156 0.52 15.91 19.42
CA GLU A 156 0.63 15.88 20.88
C GLU A 156 2.01 16.40 21.33
N ALA A 157 3.09 15.95 20.69
CA ALA A 157 4.44 16.42 21.00
C ALA A 157 4.58 17.92 20.75
N TYR A 158 4.06 18.42 19.62
CA TYR A 158 4.09 19.84 19.30
C TYR A 158 3.28 20.68 20.30
N LEU A 159 2.08 20.24 20.68
CA LEU A 159 1.28 20.90 21.71
C LEU A 159 2.00 20.91 23.06
N TYR A 160 2.60 19.79 23.46
CA TYR A 160 3.35 19.69 24.70
C TYR A 160 4.56 20.61 24.72
N GLU A 161 5.33 20.69 23.64
CA GLU A 161 6.44 21.64 23.49
C GLU A 161 5.95 23.08 23.64
N LYS A 162 4.86 23.45 22.94
CA LYS A 162 4.29 24.80 23.01
C LYS A 162 3.75 25.14 24.40
N GLU A 163 3.11 24.20 25.08
CA GLU A 163 2.65 24.37 26.45
C GLU A 163 3.82 24.58 27.42
N LYS A 164 4.92 23.82 27.27
CA LYS A 164 6.11 23.98 28.10
C LYS A 164 6.85 25.29 27.82
N GLU A 165 6.97 25.70 26.57
CA GLU A 165 7.52 27.00 26.20
C GLU A 165 6.70 28.14 26.80
N ALA A 166 5.37 28.10 26.65
CA ALA A 166 4.47 29.11 27.21
C ALA A 166 4.52 29.14 28.75
N ALA A 167 4.57 27.97 29.40
CA ALA A 167 4.71 27.88 30.85
C ALA A 167 6.07 28.45 31.33
N ALA A 168 7.16 28.17 30.61
CA ALA A 168 8.47 28.72 30.91
C ALA A 168 8.50 30.25 30.74
N GLN A 169 7.87 30.78 29.69
CA GLN A 169 7.74 32.23 29.50
C GLN A 169 6.90 32.88 30.59
N LYS A 170 5.78 32.26 31.00
CA LYS A 170 4.96 32.75 32.12
C LYS A 170 5.75 32.76 33.43
N ALA A 171 6.42 31.66 33.75
CA ALA A 171 7.25 31.58 34.95
C ALA A 171 8.39 32.61 34.94
N GLY A 172 9.03 32.84 33.79
CA GLY A 172 10.05 33.87 33.62
C GLY A 172 9.48 35.30 33.80
N ALA A 173 8.31 35.58 33.23
CA ALA A 173 7.63 36.86 33.39
C ALA A 173 7.16 37.10 34.84
N GLU A 174 6.62 36.08 35.50
CA GLU A 174 6.23 36.12 36.92
C GLU A 174 7.44 36.35 37.82
N ALA A 175 8.56 35.68 37.58
CA ALA A 175 9.81 35.90 38.31
C ALA A 175 10.34 37.33 38.11
N ALA A 176 10.32 37.83 36.87
CA ALA A 176 10.74 39.20 36.56
C ALA A 176 9.83 40.25 37.21
N PHE A 177 8.52 40.02 37.20
CA PHE A 177 7.55 40.88 37.87
C PHE A 177 7.77 40.90 39.38
N TYR A 178 7.96 39.73 39.99
CA TYR A 178 8.24 39.60 41.42
C TYR A 178 9.54 40.31 41.81
N GLY A 179 10.61 40.14 41.04
CA GLY A 179 11.88 40.84 41.25
C GLY A 179 11.74 42.36 41.17
N ARG A 180 11.03 42.88 40.15
CA ARG A 180 10.75 44.33 40.04
C ARG A 180 9.91 44.84 41.22
N LYS A 181 8.90 44.08 41.63
CA LYS A 181 8.06 44.43 42.79
C LYS A 181 8.91 44.58 44.06
N GLN A 182 9.80 43.62 44.34
CA GLN A 182 10.68 43.70 45.49
C GLN A 182 11.64 44.91 45.44
N ILE A 183 12.18 45.22 44.27
CA ILE A 183 13.05 46.40 44.09
C ILE A 183 12.27 47.68 44.38
N VAL A 184 11.09 47.84 43.78
CA VAL A 184 10.25 49.04 43.99
C VAL A 184 9.78 49.16 45.43
N ASP A 185 9.37 48.06 46.06
CA ASP A 185 8.97 48.04 47.47
C ASP A 185 10.16 48.39 48.39
N GLY A 186 11.37 47.92 48.05
CA GLY A 186 12.61 48.27 48.73
C GLY A 186 12.98 49.75 48.58
N GLU A 187 12.88 50.31 47.37
CA GLU A 187 13.11 51.74 47.11
C GLU A 187 12.09 52.64 47.82
N LEU A 188 10.81 52.24 47.83
CA LEU A 188 9.77 52.95 48.56
C LEU A 188 10.05 52.94 50.05
N TYR A 189 10.44 51.78 50.60
CA TYR A 189 10.81 51.67 52.01
C TYR A 189 12.04 52.53 52.36
N ALA A 190 13.07 52.52 51.52
CA ALA A 190 14.25 53.35 51.69
C ALA A 190 13.90 54.85 51.70
N LYS A 191 13.16 55.33 50.69
CA LYS A 191 12.72 56.74 50.62
C LYS A 191 11.83 57.13 51.80
N LYS A 192 10.97 56.22 52.26
CA LYS A 192 10.14 56.46 53.46
C LYS A 192 11.02 56.64 54.70
N LYS A 193 12.05 55.80 54.86
CA LYS A 193 13.00 55.92 55.98
C LYS A 193 13.88 57.16 55.88
N GLU A 194 14.30 57.55 54.69
CA GLU A 194 15.00 58.82 54.45
C GLU A 194 14.12 60.01 54.81
N ALA A 195 12.84 60.01 54.40
CA ALA A 195 11.90 61.07 54.75
C ALA A 195 11.63 61.13 56.26
N GLU A 196 11.43 59.98 56.92
CA GLU A 196 11.32 59.90 58.39
C GLU A 196 12.59 60.45 59.08
N GLY A 197 13.77 60.13 58.56
CA GLY A 197 15.04 60.68 59.05
C GLY A 197 15.16 62.19 58.89
N LEU A 198 14.75 62.74 57.74
CA LEU A 198 14.72 64.18 57.50
C LEU A 198 13.75 64.91 58.45
N ILE A 199 12.58 64.33 58.71
CA ILE A 199 11.63 64.87 59.68
C ILE A 199 12.27 64.89 61.07
N ALA A 200 12.88 63.80 61.51
CA ALA A 200 13.56 63.73 62.80
C ALA A 200 14.70 64.75 62.94
N VAL A 201 15.49 64.96 61.87
CA VAL A 201 16.54 66.00 61.84
C VAL A 201 15.92 67.40 61.90
N ALA A 202 14.86 67.66 61.14
CA ALA A 202 14.16 68.94 61.15
C ALA A 202 13.52 69.23 62.52
N GLU A 203 12.93 68.23 63.17
CA GLU A 203 12.42 68.32 64.53
C GLU A 203 13.54 68.57 65.56
N ALA A 204 14.68 67.89 65.41
CA ALA A 204 15.85 68.10 66.27
C ALA A 204 16.43 69.52 66.08
N GLN A 205 16.53 70.01 64.84
CA GLN A 205 16.94 71.38 64.56
C GLN A 205 15.92 72.40 65.11
N GLY A 206 14.63 72.14 64.94
CA GLY A 206 13.56 72.98 65.46
C GLY A 206 13.54 73.06 66.99
N THR A 207 13.75 71.93 67.68
CA THR A 207 13.88 71.91 69.14
C THR A 207 15.15 72.59 69.60
N TYR A 208 16.29 72.38 68.92
CA TYR A 208 17.55 73.06 69.21
C TYR A 208 17.45 74.59 69.08
N ILE A 209 16.85 75.09 67.99
CA ILE A 209 16.65 76.53 67.80
C ILE A 209 15.70 77.08 68.86
N ARG A 210 14.64 76.33 69.22
CA ARG A 210 13.68 76.74 70.25
C ARG A 210 14.32 76.83 71.63
N THR A 211 15.11 75.83 72.03
CA THR A 211 15.80 75.85 73.34
C THR A 211 16.83 76.98 73.42
N LEU A 212 17.55 77.27 72.33
CA LEU A 212 18.43 78.43 72.26
C LEU A 212 17.67 79.75 72.37
N LEU A 213 16.53 79.88 71.66
CA LEU A 213 15.68 81.07 71.74
C LEU A 213 15.15 81.30 73.16
N GLU A 214 14.70 80.23 73.83
CA GLU A 214 14.25 80.26 75.22
C GLU A 214 15.38 80.66 76.18
N ALA A 215 16.58 80.09 76.02
CA ALA A 215 17.75 80.44 76.83
C ALA A 215 18.21 81.90 76.65
N LEU A 216 18.02 82.48 75.46
CA LEU A 216 18.29 83.88 75.14
C LEU A 216 17.13 84.82 75.49
N GLY A 217 16.11 84.34 76.21
CA GLY A 217 14.97 85.13 76.66
C GLY A 217 14.06 85.63 75.53
N GLY A 218 14.02 84.93 74.39
CA GLY A 218 13.21 85.29 73.23
C GLY A 218 13.80 86.38 72.34
N ASN A 219 15.05 86.81 72.57
CA ASN A 219 15.68 87.83 71.74
C ASN A 219 16.17 87.26 70.39
N TYR A 220 15.38 87.45 69.34
CA TYR A 220 15.67 86.99 67.98
C TYR A 220 16.99 87.53 67.42
N GLY A 221 17.36 88.79 67.73
CA GLY A 221 18.58 89.41 67.20
C GLY A 221 19.84 88.69 67.69
N ALA A 222 19.90 88.39 68.99
CA ALA A 222 21.02 87.67 69.59
C ALA A 222 21.12 86.23 69.07
N LEU A 223 19.99 85.55 68.87
CA LEU A 223 19.96 84.19 68.31
C LEU A 223 20.49 84.17 66.87
N ARG A 224 20.03 85.10 66.02
CA ARG A 224 20.50 85.21 64.63
C ARG A 224 22.00 85.43 64.59
N ASP A 225 22.50 86.37 65.39
CA ASP A 225 23.92 86.71 65.41
C ASP A 225 24.77 85.53 65.93
N TYR A 226 24.31 84.82 66.96
CA TYR A 226 24.95 83.59 67.43
C TYR A 226 25.01 82.52 66.33
N LEU A 227 23.89 82.23 65.66
CA LEU A 227 23.84 81.24 64.58
C LEU A 227 24.73 81.62 63.39
N MET A 228 24.81 82.91 63.05
CA MET A 228 25.70 83.41 61.99
C MET A 228 27.18 83.23 62.36
N ILE A 229 27.54 83.44 63.63
CA ILE A 229 28.90 83.25 64.12
C ILE A 229 29.24 81.76 64.22
N SER A 230 28.38 80.94 64.84
CA SER A 230 28.63 79.50 65.04
C SER A 230 28.58 78.72 63.72
N GLY A 231 27.72 79.13 62.80
CA GLY A 231 27.66 78.59 61.44
C GLY A 231 28.84 79.01 60.56
N GLY A 232 29.77 79.83 61.06
CA GLY A 232 30.96 80.24 60.31
C GLY A 232 30.67 81.15 59.11
N MET A 233 29.47 81.73 59.03
CA MET A 233 29.02 82.50 57.86
C MET A 233 30.00 83.64 57.49
N TYR A 234 30.60 84.30 58.49
CA TYR A 234 31.60 85.33 58.25
C TYR A 234 32.91 84.77 57.66
N GLN A 235 33.33 83.57 58.05
CA GLN A 235 34.50 82.91 57.47
C GLN A 235 34.21 82.50 56.03
N GLU A 236 33.01 81.99 55.74
CA GLU A 236 32.59 81.63 54.38
C GLU A 236 32.48 82.86 53.48
N ILE A 237 31.85 83.95 53.94
CA ILE A 237 31.78 85.21 53.19
C ILE A 237 33.19 85.74 52.91
N ALA A 238 34.09 85.74 53.90
CA ALA A 238 35.47 86.15 53.70
C ALA A 238 36.19 85.27 52.67
N LYS A 239 35.98 83.95 52.71
CA LYS A 239 36.56 83.00 51.75
C LYS A 239 36.02 83.22 50.34
N ILE A 240 34.70 83.35 50.17
CA ILE A 240 34.05 83.62 48.88
C ILE A 240 34.55 84.96 48.31
N ASN A 241 34.62 86.00 49.12
CA ASN A 241 35.14 87.31 48.70
C ASN A 241 36.63 87.21 48.31
N ALA A 242 37.44 86.48 49.07
CA ALA A 242 38.84 86.25 48.74
C ALA A 242 39.01 85.44 47.45
N GLU A 243 38.19 84.42 47.22
CA GLU A 243 38.16 83.63 45.99
C GLU A 243 37.72 84.47 44.79
N ALA A 244 36.71 85.33 44.95
CA ALA A 244 36.27 86.27 43.94
C ALA A 244 37.39 87.27 43.57
N VAL A 245 38.08 87.85 44.57
CA VAL A 245 39.25 88.73 44.35
C VAL A 245 40.41 87.97 43.70
N ARG A 246 40.64 86.70 44.08
CA ARG A 246 41.65 85.83 43.45
C ARG A 246 41.32 85.56 41.98
N GLY A 247 40.05 85.35 41.64
CA GLY A 247 39.58 85.13 40.27
C GLY A 247 39.66 86.38 39.38
N LEU A 248 39.62 87.58 39.98
CA LEU A 248 39.72 88.85 39.25
C LEU A 248 41.13 89.17 38.74
N GLN A 249 42.17 88.47 39.19
CA GLN A 249 43.59 88.68 38.80
C GLN A 249 43.91 90.14 38.41
N PRO A 250 43.78 91.12 39.32
CA PRO A 250 44.09 92.49 38.96
C PRO A 250 45.58 92.57 38.58
N LYS A 251 45.90 92.92 37.33
CA LYS A 251 47.26 93.34 36.94
C LYS A 251 47.54 94.66 37.67
N ILE A 252 48.12 94.56 38.86
CA ILE A 252 48.57 95.72 39.63
C ILE A 252 49.79 96.29 38.89
N SER A 253 49.60 97.36 38.12
CA SER A 253 50.71 98.15 37.61
C SER A 253 51.34 98.91 38.77
N ILE A 254 52.44 98.38 39.30
CA ILE A 254 53.22 99.03 40.34
C ILE A 254 53.94 100.22 39.69
N TRP A 255 53.46 101.44 39.96
CA TRP A 255 54.13 102.66 39.53
C TRP A 255 55.34 102.89 40.43
N THR A 256 56.50 102.38 40.02
CA THR A 256 57.77 102.63 40.72
C THR A 256 58.37 103.95 40.25
N THR A 257 58.08 105.05 40.93
CA THR A 257 58.89 106.27 40.85
C THR A 257 60.10 106.14 41.76
N SER A 258 61.08 105.32 41.37
CA SER A 258 62.32 105.18 42.13
C SER A 258 63.47 105.93 41.47
N GLY A 259 63.88 107.03 42.11
CA GLY A 259 65.29 107.42 42.25
C GLY A 259 65.79 108.59 41.40
N GLU A 260 65.80 109.81 41.97
CA GLU A 260 66.95 110.74 41.90
C GLU A 260 66.76 111.94 42.84
N GLN A 261 67.79 112.24 43.63
CA GLN A 261 67.84 113.37 44.55
C GLN A 261 68.67 114.52 43.94
N GLU A 262 68.07 115.71 44.02
CA GLU A 262 68.64 117.07 44.02
C GLU A 262 69.11 117.81 42.74
N SER A 263 68.60 119.05 42.66
CA SER A 263 69.18 120.27 42.06
C SER A 263 68.99 120.56 40.56
N GLY A 264 68.45 121.76 40.27
CA GLY A 264 68.85 122.59 39.14
C GLY A 264 68.19 122.41 37.77
N ALA A 265 67.26 123.32 37.46
CA ALA A 265 66.94 123.88 36.12
C ALA A 265 66.22 123.04 35.04
N GLY A 266 65.13 123.64 34.51
CA GLY A 266 64.79 123.60 33.09
C GLY A 266 63.51 122.85 32.71
N ALA A 267 62.57 123.56 32.05
CA ALA A 267 61.30 123.11 31.47
C ALA A 267 61.36 121.90 30.50
N MET A 268 62.53 121.29 30.32
CA MET A 268 62.72 120.06 29.57
C MET A 268 62.31 118.80 30.35
N LYS A 269 62.18 118.88 31.68
CA LYS A 269 61.80 117.74 32.55
C LYS A 269 60.31 117.38 32.47
N GLU A 270 59.43 118.36 32.22
CA GLU A 270 57.99 118.14 32.07
C GLU A 270 57.65 117.47 30.73
N VAL A 271 58.30 117.88 29.65
CA VAL A 271 58.15 117.22 28.33
C VAL A 271 58.76 115.82 28.32
N ALA A 272 59.87 115.60 29.02
CA ALA A 272 60.45 114.26 29.21
C ALA A 272 59.56 113.36 30.08
N GLY A 273 58.83 113.93 31.04
CA GLY A 273 57.82 113.23 31.83
C GLY A 273 56.63 112.77 30.98
N VAL A 274 56.08 113.65 30.15
CA VAL A 274 54.98 113.32 29.22
C VAL A 274 55.42 112.29 28.16
N TYR A 275 56.65 112.42 27.63
CA TYR A 275 57.19 111.45 26.67
C TYR A 275 57.47 110.07 27.27
N LYS A 276 57.80 109.99 28.57
CA LYS A 276 57.91 108.71 29.30
C LYS A 276 56.55 108.13 29.71
N MET A 277 55.49 108.94 29.76
CA MET A 277 54.11 108.50 30.06
C MET A 277 53.35 107.98 28.85
N LEU A 278 53.76 108.35 27.63
CA LEU A 278 53.09 107.94 26.40
C LEU A 278 53.18 106.42 26.12
N PRO A 279 54.34 105.75 26.19
CA PRO A 279 54.43 104.32 25.86
C PRO A 279 53.55 103.40 26.74
N PRO A 280 53.47 103.59 28.07
CA PRO A 280 52.58 102.79 28.92
C PRO A 280 51.08 103.06 28.69
N LEU A 281 50.68 104.31 28.41
CA LEU A 281 49.28 104.63 28.10
C LEU A 281 48.83 103.99 26.78
N PHE A 282 49.72 103.90 25.79
CA PHE A 282 49.40 103.17 24.56
C PHE A 282 49.36 101.66 24.78
N HIS A 283 50.19 101.10 25.68
CA HIS A 283 50.10 99.70 26.06
C HIS A 283 48.76 99.36 26.73
N THR A 284 48.27 100.21 27.63
CA THR A 284 46.97 99.98 28.29
C THR A 284 45.80 100.17 27.32
N VAL A 285 45.85 101.19 26.45
CA VAL A 285 44.83 101.40 25.41
C VAL A 285 44.85 100.26 24.39
N GLN A 286 46.02 99.78 23.97
CA GLN A 286 46.15 98.65 23.04
C GLN A 286 45.67 97.33 23.67
N GLU A 287 46.01 97.06 24.94
CA GLU A 287 45.54 95.85 25.64
C GLU A 287 44.02 95.87 25.90
N GLN A 288 43.41 97.05 26.07
CA GLN A 288 41.97 97.16 26.33
C GLN A 288 41.10 97.32 25.07
N THR A 289 41.65 97.89 23.98
CA THR A 289 40.87 98.22 22.76
C THR A 289 41.38 97.55 21.48
N GLY A 290 42.57 96.94 21.48
CA GLY A 290 43.13 96.22 20.35
C GLY A 290 43.63 97.08 19.18
N MET A 291 43.61 98.41 19.29
CA MET A 291 44.06 99.31 18.22
C MET A 291 45.57 99.58 18.26
N LEU A 292 46.22 99.51 17.10
CA LEU A 292 47.65 99.84 16.93
C LEU A 292 47.84 101.35 16.71
N PRO A 293 48.89 101.97 17.30
CA PRO A 293 49.19 103.38 17.05
C PRO A 293 49.66 103.63 15.60
N PRO A 294 49.44 104.84 15.06
CA PRO A 294 49.77 105.17 13.67
C PRO A 294 51.27 105.04 13.33
N THR A 295 51.56 104.57 12.12
CA THR A 295 52.86 104.03 11.68
C THR A 295 54.04 104.99 11.64
N TRP A 296 53.82 106.31 11.70
CA TRP A 296 54.89 107.32 11.71
C TRP A 296 55.53 107.53 13.09
N MET A 297 54.99 106.89 14.13
CA MET A 297 55.45 106.97 15.51
C MET A 297 55.96 105.59 15.93
N ALA A 298 57.28 105.39 15.76
CA ALA A 298 58.11 104.25 16.22
C ALA A 298 57.44 102.87 16.36
N LYS A 299 57.90 101.88 15.57
CA LYS A 299 57.52 100.46 15.72
C LYS A 299 57.79 99.97 17.14
N LEU A 300 56.76 99.38 17.75
CA LEU A 300 56.89 98.58 18.97
C LEU A 300 57.89 97.42 18.73
N PRO A 301 58.82 97.14 19.65
CA PRO A 301 59.59 95.91 19.61
C PRO A 301 58.63 94.72 19.83
N ASN A 302 58.61 93.79 18.87
CA ASN A 302 57.88 92.53 19.01
C ASN A 302 58.51 91.70 20.14
N HIS A 303 57.79 91.56 21.25
CA HIS A 303 58.08 90.52 22.23
C HIS A 303 57.16 89.32 21.96
N HIS A 304 57.78 88.23 21.51
CA HIS A 304 57.21 86.88 21.60
C HIS A 304 57.25 86.42 23.06
N ASN A 305 56.06 86.20 23.62
CA ASN A 305 55.64 84.96 24.30
C ASN A 305 54.21 85.12 24.81
#